data_AF-A0ABC8SFI6-F1
#
_entry.id   AF-A0ABC8SFI6-F1
#
_cell.length_a   1.000
_cell.length_b   1.000
_cell.length_c   1.000
_cell.angle_alpha   90.00
_cell.angle_beta   90.00
_cell.angle_gamma   90.00
#
_symmetry.space_group_name_H-M   'P 1'
#
loop_
_entity.id
_entity.type
_entity.pdbx_description
1 polymer ?
#
loop_
_entity_poly.entity_id
_entity_poly.type
_entity_poly.pdbx_seq_one_letter_code
_entity_poly.pdbx_strand_id
1 'polypeptide(L)'
;MSSEKIWKCAHRRTDTSVHRSGLTYVVRIHKFLEKTKKKKVDRDAKSEWDGSNPVVQEQEKLRKKVTGLMKKQKLQAVRQIVKRQDDSKPWNQEAKAKVGSRLIELLLQTAYIQSPASQLADSPPDIRPAFVHTLKTVMIETKNTGRRFGVIQCDPLVRKGLEKTARHMVIPYMPMLVPPVKWTGYDKGAHLFLPSYVMRTHGARQQREAVKSASREQLKPVFEALDTLGSTKWRVNKRLLNVVDRIWSSGGRLADLVDRDDIALPAQPDTEDEAVLRKWRWKVKSVKKENRERHSQRCDIELKLVVARKLKDEEGFFYPHNLDFRGRAYPMHPHLNHLGSDVCRGILEFSEGRSLGKSGLRWLKIHLANLFAGGVDKLSHEGRIAFTENHLDDIFDSADRPLEGRRWWLNAEDPFQCLAVCINLSEALRSSSPETTISHIPIHQDGSCNGLQHYAALGRDKLGAAAVNLVAGEKPADVYSGIAARVLEIMKRDSQKDPTAFPDALHARVLINQVDRKLVKQTVMTSVYGVTYIGARDQIKRRLKERHAIADDTELFRASCYAAKVSSIDNSVALHLYQVKKLVPYIEQLLHP
;
A
#
# COMPACT_ATOMS: atom_id res chain seq x y z
N MET A 1 4.05 -51.02 -12.90
CA MET A 1 2.84 -51.14 -12.05
C MET A 1 1.85 -50.14 -12.58
N SER A 2 0.73 -50.60 -13.15
CA SER A 2 -0.29 -49.71 -13.74
C SER A 2 -0.85 -48.75 -12.69
N SER A 3 -1.18 -47.54 -13.13
CA SER A 3 -1.74 -46.43 -12.34
C SER A 3 -2.97 -46.84 -11.51
N GLU A 4 -3.70 -47.88 -11.94
CA GLU A 4 -4.86 -48.44 -11.23
C GLU A 4 -4.55 -49.07 -9.87
N LYS A 5 -3.41 -49.75 -9.70
CA LYS A 5 -3.08 -50.42 -8.42
C LYS A 5 -2.76 -49.42 -7.30
N ILE A 6 -2.28 -48.23 -7.64
CA ILE A 6 -2.01 -47.14 -6.69
C ILE A 6 -3.32 -46.43 -6.33
N TRP A 7 -4.24 -46.31 -7.29
CA TRP A 7 -5.54 -45.66 -7.12
C TRP A 7 -6.45 -46.43 -6.14
N LYS A 8 -6.50 -47.77 -6.24
CA LYS A 8 -7.31 -48.61 -5.34
C LYS A 8 -6.88 -48.58 -3.87
N CYS A 9 -5.64 -48.21 -3.56
CA CYS A 9 -5.15 -48.13 -2.18
C CYS A 9 -5.53 -46.80 -1.48
N ALA A 10 -5.96 -45.79 -2.22
CA ALA A 10 -6.30 -44.45 -1.71
C ALA A 10 -7.81 -44.24 -1.46
N HIS A 11 -8.67 -45.17 -1.90
CA HIS A 11 -10.11 -44.93 -2.06
C HIS A 11 -11.01 -45.49 -0.93
N ARG A 12 -10.47 -45.76 0.27
CA ARG A 12 -11.31 -46.06 1.46
C ARG A 12 -11.28 -44.90 2.44
N ARG A 13 -12.08 -43.86 2.18
CA ARG A 13 -12.72 -42.92 3.13
C ARG A 13 -13.13 -41.66 2.36
N THR A 14 -14.43 -41.42 2.32
CA THR A 14 -15.10 -40.27 1.72
C THR A 14 -14.83 -39.00 2.53
N ASP A 15 -13.83 -38.23 2.13
CA ASP A 15 -13.64 -36.84 2.55
C ASP A 15 -12.85 -36.07 1.48
N THR A 16 -13.43 -34.99 0.93
CA THR A 16 -12.92 -34.25 -0.24
C THR A 16 -11.67 -33.43 0.08
N SER A 17 -11.38 -33.14 1.36
CA SER A 17 -10.12 -32.49 1.77
C SER A 17 -8.91 -33.43 1.74
N VAL A 18 -9.15 -34.74 1.95
CA VAL A 18 -8.13 -35.80 1.86
C VAL A 18 -7.73 -36.03 0.41
N HIS A 19 -8.63 -35.80 -0.55
CA HIS A 19 -8.38 -36.03 -1.98
C HIS A 19 -7.27 -35.15 -2.56
N ARG A 20 -7.20 -33.85 -2.25
CA ARG A 20 -6.11 -32.97 -2.77
C ARG A 20 -4.74 -33.27 -2.16
N SER A 21 -4.70 -33.64 -0.88
CA SER A 21 -3.45 -34.03 -0.20
C SER A 21 -2.94 -35.40 -0.64
N GLY A 22 -3.87 -36.33 -0.94
CA GLY A 22 -3.57 -37.63 -1.56
C GLY A 22 -3.04 -37.48 -2.98
N LEU A 23 -3.70 -36.68 -3.82
CA LEU A 23 -3.29 -36.45 -5.21
C LEU A 23 -1.90 -35.82 -5.30
N THR A 24 -1.65 -34.75 -4.55
CA THR A 24 -0.34 -34.07 -4.53
C THR A 24 0.79 -34.99 -4.05
N TYR A 25 0.50 -35.89 -3.12
CA TYR A 25 1.48 -36.84 -2.62
C TYR A 25 1.78 -37.98 -3.63
N VAL A 26 0.76 -38.48 -4.33
CA VAL A 26 0.93 -39.42 -5.43
C VAL A 26 1.77 -38.81 -6.55
N VAL A 27 1.52 -37.53 -6.91
CA VAL A 27 2.33 -36.80 -7.88
C VAL A 27 3.79 -36.64 -7.41
N ARG A 28 4.02 -36.39 -6.11
CA ARG A 28 5.39 -36.29 -5.55
C ARG A 28 6.15 -37.61 -5.58
N ILE A 29 5.49 -38.73 -5.23
CA ILE A 29 6.09 -40.07 -5.36
C ILE A 29 6.42 -40.34 -6.83
N HIS A 30 5.48 -40.06 -7.73
CA HIS A 30 5.68 -40.28 -9.17
C HIS A 30 6.86 -39.45 -9.70
N LYS A 31 6.93 -38.16 -9.34
CA LYS A 31 8.02 -37.25 -9.72
C LYS A 31 9.38 -37.72 -9.16
N PHE A 32 9.42 -38.22 -7.92
CA PHE A 32 10.62 -38.80 -7.31
C PHE A 32 11.09 -40.06 -8.06
N LEU A 33 10.17 -40.96 -8.41
CA LEU A 33 10.47 -42.20 -9.15
C LEU A 33 10.90 -41.91 -10.60
N GLU A 34 10.31 -40.92 -11.26
CA GLU A 34 10.69 -40.49 -12.61
C GLU A 34 12.05 -39.80 -12.64
N LYS A 35 12.34 -38.88 -11.70
CA LYS A 35 13.66 -38.23 -11.60
C LYS A 35 14.79 -39.24 -11.39
N THR A 36 14.57 -40.24 -10.55
CA THR A 36 15.55 -41.31 -10.29
C THR A 36 15.65 -42.31 -11.46
N LYS A 37 14.65 -42.36 -12.35
CA LYS A 37 14.68 -43.17 -13.58
C LYS A 37 15.46 -42.44 -14.69
N LYS A 38 15.21 -41.15 -14.92
CA LYS A 38 15.96 -40.33 -15.89
C LYS A 38 17.47 -40.30 -15.60
N LYS A 39 17.86 -40.07 -14.35
CA LYS A 39 19.29 -40.09 -13.95
C LYS A 39 19.99 -41.44 -14.13
N LYS A 40 19.24 -42.55 -14.13
CA LYS A 40 19.77 -43.89 -14.43
C LYS A 40 20.01 -44.05 -15.92
N VAL A 41 19.05 -43.62 -16.75
CA VAL A 41 19.19 -43.62 -18.22
C VAL A 41 20.34 -42.71 -18.66
N ASP A 42 20.49 -41.53 -18.06
CA ASP A 42 21.60 -40.61 -18.34
C ASP A 42 22.98 -41.18 -17.94
N ARG A 43 23.03 -42.05 -16.92
CA ARG A 43 24.25 -42.77 -16.52
C ARG A 43 24.57 -43.89 -17.50
N ASP A 44 23.55 -44.68 -17.85
CA ASP A 44 23.70 -45.82 -18.74
C ASP A 44 23.98 -45.36 -20.19
N ALA A 45 23.67 -44.10 -20.55
CA ALA A 45 24.03 -43.47 -21.82
C ALA A 45 25.39 -42.75 -21.84
N LYS A 46 26.02 -42.52 -20.69
CA LYS A 46 27.33 -41.85 -20.54
C LYS A 46 28.46 -42.79 -20.16
N SER A 47 28.28 -44.10 -20.34
CA SER A 47 29.26 -45.11 -19.96
C SER A 47 30.39 -45.25 -21.00
N GLU A 48 31.15 -44.19 -21.22
CA GLU A 48 32.57 -44.28 -21.57
C GLU A 48 33.26 -43.13 -20.83
N TRP A 49 34.12 -43.51 -19.89
CA TRP A 49 34.96 -42.66 -19.02
C TRP A 49 34.43 -42.24 -17.62
N ASP A 50 34.88 -43.04 -16.65
CA ASP A 50 35.29 -42.73 -15.27
C ASP A 50 34.25 -42.40 -14.16
N GLY A 51 34.52 -42.97 -12.98
CA GLY A 51 34.00 -42.54 -11.67
C GLY A 51 32.58 -42.99 -11.32
N SER A 52 32.46 -44.04 -10.49
CA SER A 52 31.18 -44.39 -9.83
C SER A 52 30.66 -43.21 -8.99
N ASN A 53 29.72 -42.43 -9.54
CA ASN A 53 29.20 -41.24 -8.87
C ASN A 53 28.41 -41.66 -7.60
N PRO A 54 28.91 -41.39 -6.38
CA PRO A 54 28.32 -41.89 -5.14
C PRO A 54 26.86 -41.46 -4.96
N VAL A 55 26.53 -40.28 -5.47
CA VAL A 55 25.20 -39.66 -5.43
C VAL A 55 24.17 -40.48 -6.22
N VAL A 56 24.57 -41.09 -7.34
CA VAL A 56 23.67 -41.88 -8.19
C VAL A 56 23.41 -43.25 -7.57
N GLN A 57 24.43 -43.88 -6.97
CA GLN A 57 24.27 -45.14 -6.23
C GLN A 57 23.37 -44.98 -4.99
N GLU A 58 23.52 -43.88 -4.26
CA GLU A 58 22.68 -43.57 -3.10
C GLU A 58 21.21 -43.33 -3.51
N GLN A 59 20.98 -42.62 -4.62
CA GLN A 59 19.64 -42.41 -5.18
C GLN A 59 18.99 -43.72 -5.65
N GLU A 60 19.76 -44.65 -6.21
CA GLU A 60 19.26 -45.97 -6.63
C GLU A 60 18.90 -46.86 -5.43
N LYS A 61 19.71 -46.82 -4.35
CA LYS A 61 19.38 -47.46 -3.05
C LYS A 61 18.09 -46.89 -2.45
N LEU A 62 17.94 -45.55 -2.46
CA LEU A 62 16.73 -44.87 -1.99
C LEU A 62 15.49 -45.22 -2.82
N ARG A 63 15.61 -45.32 -4.15
CA ARG A 63 14.52 -45.74 -5.04
C ARG A 63 14.06 -47.15 -4.75
N LYS A 64 15.00 -48.10 -4.57
CA LYS A 64 14.69 -49.49 -4.18
C LYS A 64 13.99 -49.53 -2.81
N LYS A 65 14.46 -48.75 -1.84
CA LYS A 65 13.85 -48.61 -0.50
C LYS A 65 12.42 -48.06 -0.56
N VAL A 66 12.19 -47.00 -1.34
CA VAL A 66 10.86 -46.41 -1.56
C VAL A 66 9.91 -47.42 -2.21
N THR A 67 10.36 -48.10 -3.26
CA THR A 67 9.56 -49.12 -3.98
C THR A 67 9.20 -50.30 -3.07
N GLY A 68 10.16 -50.78 -2.26
CA GLY A 68 9.93 -51.84 -1.27
C GLY A 68 8.94 -51.44 -0.17
N LEU A 69 9.05 -50.20 0.34
CA LEU A 69 8.11 -49.68 1.34
C LEU A 69 6.70 -49.45 0.76
N MET A 70 6.58 -49.09 -0.52
CA MET A 70 5.30 -49.01 -1.22
C MET A 70 4.64 -50.39 -1.36
N LYS A 71 5.40 -51.43 -1.73
CA LYS A 71 4.89 -52.82 -1.77
C LYS A 71 4.41 -53.31 -0.41
N LYS A 72 5.07 -52.88 0.67
CA LYS A 72 4.71 -53.19 2.07
C LYS A 72 3.63 -52.26 2.65
N GLN A 73 2.99 -51.41 1.84
CA GLN A 73 1.98 -50.43 2.26
C GLN A 73 2.41 -49.46 3.39
N LYS A 74 3.72 -49.28 3.61
CA LYS A 74 4.28 -48.39 4.66
C LYS A 74 4.32 -46.93 4.20
N LEU A 75 3.15 -46.36 3.87
CA LEU A 75 2.98 -45.03 3.29
C LEU A 75 3.62 -43.90 4.10
N GLN A 76 3.60 -43.98 5.43
CA GLN A 76 4.19 -42.95 6.30
C GLN A 76 5.73 -42.91 6.23
N ALA A 77 6.38 -44.06 6.07
CA ALA A 77 7.83 -44.13 5.88
C ALA A 77 8.24 -43.65 4.49
N VAL A 78 7.44 -43.97 3.45
CA VAL A 78 7.63 -43.43 2.10
C VAL A 78 7.51 -41.90 2.13
N ARG A 79 6.54 -41.35 2.89
CA ARG A 79 6.31 -39.90 3.04
C ARG A 79 7.54 -39.20 3.56
N GLN A 80 8.19 -39.75 4.58
CA GLN A 80 9.38 -39.16 5.16
C GLN A 80 10.57 -39.15 4.19
N ILE A 81 10.77 -40.23 3.43
CA ILE A 81 11.88 -40.33 2.48
C ILE A 81 11.67 -39.37 1.30
N VAL A 82 10.48 -39.37 0.69
CA VAL A 82 10.17 -38.50 -0.46
C VAL A 82 10.20 -37.01 -0.05
N LYS A 83 9.75 -36.66 1.17
CA LYS A 83 9.80 -35.29 1.70
C LYS A 83 11.23 -34.78 1.94
N ARG A 84 12.20 -35.67 2.14
CA ARG A 84 13.63 -35.29 2.28
C ARG A 84 14.29 -35.01 0.94
N GLN A 85 13.77 -35.62 -0.14
CA GLN A 85 14.29 -35.52 -1.51
C GLN A 85 13.43 -34.59 -2.39
N ASP A 86 12.61 -33.75 -1.76
CA ASP A 86 11.71 -32.84 -2.45
C ASP A 86 12.44 -31.56 -2.87
N ASP A 87 12.94 -31.54 -4.11
CA ASP A 87 13.53 -30.34 -4.73
C ASP A 87 12.53 -29.17 -4.85
N SER A 88 11.26 -29.36 -4.50
CA SER A 88 10.28 -28.28 -4.43
C SER A 88 10.37 -27.46 -3.15
N LYS A 89 11.29 -27.77 -2.22
CA LYS A 89 11.49 -26.94 -1.04
C LYS A 89 12.07 -25.58 -1.45
N PRO A 90 11.53 -24.46 -0.95
CA PRO A 90 12.11 -23.16 -1.20
C PRO A 90 13.55 -23.13 -0.68
N TRP A 91 14.45 -22.50 -1.45
CA TRP A 91 15.83 -22.28 -1.04
C TRP A 91 15.90 -21.62 0.33
N ASN A 92 16.87 -22.05 1.15
CA ASN A 92 17.20 -21.37 2.39
C ASN A 92 17.79 -19.97 2.09
N GLN A 93 17.92 -19.13 3.13
CA GLN A 93 18.44 -17.77 2.96
C GLN A 93 19.86 -17.76 2.38
N GLU A 94 20.70 -18.70 2.81
CA GLU A 94 22.08 -18.82 2.34
C GLU A 94 22.17 -19.12 0.84
N ALA A 95 21.42 -20.11 0.34
CA ALA A 95 21.39 -20.45 -1.08
C ALA A 95 20.84 -19.28 -1.92
N LYS A 96 19.78 -18.60 -1.44
CA LYS A 96 19.26 -17.39 -2.10
C LYS A 96 20.33 -16.30 -2.20
N ALA A 97 21.08 -16.06 -1.12
CA ALA A 97 22.14 -15.06 -1.09
C ALA A 97 23.29 -15.42 -2.03
N LYS A 98 23.78 -16.67 -2.00
CA LYS A 98 24.87 -17.15 -2.86
C LYS A 98 24.50 -17.07 -4.34
N VAL A 99 23.33 -17.58 -4.72
CA VAL A 99 22.85 -17.53 -6.11
C VAL A 99 22.61 -16.09 -6.55
N GLY A 100 21.92 -15.28 -5.73
CA GLY A 100 21.66 -13.87 -6.05
C GLY A 100 22.94 -13.07 -6.23
N SER A 101 23.93 -13.27 -5.36
CA SER A 101 25.25 -12.63 -5.46
C SER A 101 25.96 -13.02 -6.75
N ARG A 102 25.94 -14.29 -7.14
CA ARG A 102 26.58 -14.74 -8.38
C ARG A 102 25.91 -14.17 -9.63
N LEU A 103 24.58 -14.11 -9.64
CA LEU A 103 23.84 -13.51 -10.76
C LEU A 103 24.12 -12.01 -10.90
N ILE A 104 24.19 -11.29 -9.78
CA ILE A 104 24.60 -9.89 -9.76
C ILE A 104 26.03 -9.73 -10.25
N GLU A 105 26.96 -10.56 -9.78
CA GLU A 105 28.36 -10.53 -10.21
C GLU A 105 28.49 -10.71 -11.73
N LEU A 106 27.76 -11.67 -12.31
CA LEU A 106 27.71 -11.87 -13.76
C LEU A 106 27.16 -10.63 -14.48
N LEU A 107 26.15 -9.96 -13.94
CA LEU A 107 25.64 -8.70 -14.48
C LEU A 107 26.72 -7.60 -14.43
N LEU A 108 27.45 -7.46 -13.32
CA LEU A 108 28.54 -6.47 -13.19
C LEU A 108 29.67 -6.74 -14.20
N GLN A 109 29.96 -8.01 -14.46
CA GLN A 109 31.04 -8.43 -15.37
C GLN A 109 30.69 -8.28 -16.85
N THR A 110 29.41 -8.16 -17.20
CA THR A 110 28.94 -8.22 -18.59
C THR A 110 28.22 -6.96 -19.07
N ALA A 111 27.67 -6.16 -18.16
CA ALA A 111 26.94 -4.95 -18.52
C ALA A 111 27.91 -3.76 -18.69
N TYR A 112 28.15 -3.37 -19.95
CA TYR A 112 28.95 -2.21 -20.31
C TYR A 112 28.14 -1.19 -21.11
N ILE A 113 28.51 0.08 -20.95
CA ILE A 113 28.01 1.18 -21.76
C ILE A 113 28.99 1.40 -22.90
N GLN A 114 28.45 1.50 -24.10
CA GLN A 114 29.22 1.79 -25.30
C GLN A 114 29.49 3.30 -25.41
N SER A 115 30.55 3.62 -26.15
CA SER A 115 30.92 4.97 -26.51
C SER A 115 29.74 5.77 -27.07
N PRO A 116 29.57 7.06 -26.69
CA PRO A 116 28.58 7.92 -27.32
C PRO A 116 28.79 7.99 -28.83
N ALA A 117 27.70 7.98 -29.62
CA ALA A 117 27.77 8.08 -31.08
C ALA A 117 28.41 9.40 -31.59
N SER A 118 28.53 10.41 -30.71
CA SER A 118 29.15 11.71 -30.97
C SER A 118 30.67 11.73 -30.75
N GLN A 119 31.27 10.60 -30.40
CA GLN A 119 32.71 10.50 -30.16
C GLN A 119 33.48 10.59 -31.50
N LEU A 120 34.45 11.51 -31.58
CA LEU A 120 35.33 11.66 -32.76
C LEU A 120 36.09 10.35 -33.00
N ALA A 121 36.23 9.94 -34.27
CA ALA A 121 36.86 8.68 -34.67
C ALA A 121 38.29 8.48 -34.13
N ASP A 122 39.00 9.57 -33.84
CA ASP A 122 40.39 9.56 -33.34
C ASP A 122 40.52 9.41 -31.81
N SER A 123 39.42 9.24 -31.07
CA SER A 123 39.47 9.08 -29.61
C SER A 123 39.21 7.62 -29.18
N PRO A 124 39.94 7.11 -28.16
CA PRO A 124 39.83 5.72 -27.74
C PRO A 124 38.42 5.39 -27.21
N PRO A 125 37.89 4.18 -27.46
CA PRO A 125 36.52 3.84 -27.10
C PRO A 125 36.30 3.93 -25.58
N ASP A 126 35.43 4.87 -25.16
CA ASP A 126 34.97 5.02 -23.77
C ASP A 126 33.96 3.92 -23.38
N ILE A 127 34.44 2.68 -23.28
CA ILE A 127 33.67 1.54 -22.78
C ILE A 127 33.86 1.45 -21.27
N ARG A 128 32.76 1.56 -20.53
CA ARG A 128 32.78 1.57 -19.06
C ARG A 128 31.65 0.74 -18.46
N PRO A 129 31.85 0.12 -17.28
CA PRO A 129 30.84 -0.74 -16.67
C PRO A 129 29.57 0.05 -16.35
N ALA A 130 28.42 -0.52 -16.70
CA ALA A 130 27.10 0.05 -16.41
C ALA A 130 26.79 0.06 -14.90
N PHE A 131 27.41 -0.87 -14.16
CA PHE A 131 27.21 -1.06 -12.73
C PHE A 131 28.54 -1.33 -12.03
N VAL A 132 28.75 -0.73 -10.86
CA VAL A 132 29.99 -0.88 -10.07
C VAL A 132 29.65 -1.14 -8.60
N HIS A 133 30.26 -2.15 -8.01
CA HIS A 133 30.16 -2.39 -6.57
C HIS A 133 31.13 -1.47 -5.81
N THR A 134 30.60 -0.69 -4.87
CA THR A 134 31.38 0.28 -4.07
C THR A 134 30.97 0.20 -2.60
N LEU A 135 31.87 0.59 -1.70
CA LEU A 135 31.57 0.69 -0.28
C LEU A 135 31.19 2.15 0.05
N LYS A 136 29.98 2.36 0.58
CA LYS A 136 29.54 3.65 1.10
C LYS A 136 29.51 3.63 2.62
N THR A 137 29.97 4.73 3.22
CA THR A 137 29.80 5.00 4.64
C THR A 137 28.60 5.92 4.79
N VAL A 138 27.55 5.48 5.47
CA VAL A 138 26.43 6.36 5.86
C VAL A 138 26.60 6.67 7.34
N MET A 139 26.65 7.96 7.65
CA MET A 139 26.62 8.45 9.02
C MET A 139 25.20 8.34 9.55
N ILE A 140 25.01 7.62 10.65
CA ILE A 140 23.73 7.60 11.36
C ILE A 140 23.73 8.84 12.26
N GLU A 141 23.10 9.92 11.79
CA GLU A 141 23.06 11.24 12.46
C GLU A 141 22.63 11.14 13.94
N THR A 142 21.79 10.16 14.30
CA THR A 142 21.29 9.97 15.67
C THR A 142 22.25 9.26 16.62
N LYS A 143 23.31 8.59 16.11
CA LYS A 143 24.22 7.77 16.92
C LYS A 143 25.69 8.14 16.74
N ASN A 144 26.00 9.18 15.97
CA ASN A 144 27.35 9.61 15.61
C ASN A 144 28.29 8.44 15.21
N THR A 145 27.71 7.41 14.58
CA THR A 145 28.39 6.17 14.19
C THR A 145 28.22 5.95 12.71
N GLY A 146 29.33 5.71 12.02
CA GLY A 146 29.34 5.37 10.60
C GLY A 146 29.23 3.86 10.42
N ARG A 147 28.30 3.41 9.58
CA ARG A 147 28.27 2.01 9.12
C ARG A 147 28.64 1.97 7.65
N ARG A 148 29.51 1.02 7.28
CA ARG A 148 29.89 0.75 5.89
C ARG A 148 28.96 -0.31 5.30
N PHE A 149 28.50 -0.07 4.08
CA PHE A 149 27.67 -1.02 3.33
C PHE A 149 28.15 -1.10 1.88
N GLY A 150 28.10 -2.30 1.30
CA GLY A 150 28.26 -2.49 -0.14
C GLY A 150 27.03 -1.99 -0.88
N VAL A 151 27.25 -1.20 -1.93
CA VAL A 151 26.20 -0.70 -2.82
C VAL A 151 26.59 -0.92 -4.26
N ILE A 152 25.62 -1.32 -5.09
CA ILE A 152 25.78 -1.38 -6.53
C ILE A 152 25.37 0.00 -7.06
N GLN A 153 26.35 0.74 -7.57
CA GLN A 153 26.11 2.02 -8.22
C GLN A 153 25.81 1.78 -9.69
N CYS A 154 24.80 2.48 -10.17
CA CYS A 154 24.44 2.53 -11.58
C CYS A 154 25.10 3.77 -12.20
N ASP A 155 25.66 3.62 -13.39
CA ASP A 155 26.19 4.75 -14.13
C ASP A 155 25.09 5.81 -14.38
N PRO A 156 25.42 7.11 -14.29
CA PRO A 156 24.52 8.22 -14.63
C PRO A 156 23.70 8.10 -15.92
N LEU A 157 24.20 7.55 -17.02
CA LEU A 157 23.42 7.42 -18.27
C LEU A 157 22.34 6.36 -18.13
N VAL A 158 22.67 5.21 -17.55
CA VAL A 158 21.69 4.15 -17.26
C VAL A 158 20.66 4.66 -16.26
N ARG A 159 21.09 5.35 -15.20
CA ARG A 159 20.19 6.01 -14.24
C ARG A 159 19.25 6.99 -14.95
N LYS A 160 19.78 7.86 -15.81
CA LYS A 160 18.97 8.82 -16.58
C LYS A 160 17.97 8.12 -17.50
N GLY A 161 18.32 6.97 -18.06
CA GLY A 161 17.41 6.13 -18.84
C GLY A 161 16.27 5.55 -17.99
N LEU A 162 16.60 4.97 -16.84
CA LEU A 162 15.61 4.43 -15.89
C LEU A 162 14.71 5.51 -15.29
N GLU A 163 15.25 6.71 -15.03
CA GLU A 163 14.51 7.83 -14.48
C GLU A 163 13.45 8.38 -15.43
N LYS A 164 13.63 8.22 -16.75
CA LYS A 164 12.69 8.69 -17.76
C LYS A 164 11.40 7.87 -17.83
N THR A 165 11.43 6.59 -17.47
CA THR A 165 10.21 5.78 -17.55
C THR A 165 10.22 4.55 -16.63
N ALA A 166 9.12 4.37 -15.90
CA ALA A 166 8.85 3.14 -15.16
C ALA A 166 8.43 1.97 -16.07
N ARG A 167 8.32 2.15 -17.40
CA ARG A 167 7.93 1.10 -18.36
C ARG A 167 8.86 -0.12 -18.35
N HIS A 168 10.12 0.06 -17.97
CA HIS A 168 11.09 -1.03 -17.86
C HIS A 168 10.94 -1.86 -16.58
N MET A 169 10.11 -1.42 -15.62
CA MET A 169 9.85 -2.17 -14.41
C MET A 169 8.95 -3.37 -14.70
N VAL A 170 9.47 -4.57 -14.43
CA VAL A 170 8.69 -5.80 -14.49
C VAL A 170 7.73 -5.82 -13.30
N ILE A 171 6.43 -5.73 -13.59
CA ILE A 171 5.37 -5.98 -12.60
C ILE A 171 5.22 -7.49 -12.47
N PRO A 172 5.64 -8.11 -11.35
CA PRO A 172 5.77 -9.57 -11.29
C PRO A 172 4.44 -10.32 -11.40
N TYR A 173 3.33 -9.66 -11.03
CA TYR A 173 1.98 -10.20 -11.15
C TYR A 173 0.93 -9.08 -11.26
N MET A 174 -0.13 -9.37 -12.00
CA MET A 174 -1.29 -8.51 -12.19
C MET A 174 -2.44 -8.94 -11.27
N PRO A 175 -3.48 -8.08 -11.08
CA PRO A 175 -4.77 -8.51 -10.57
C PRO A 175 -5.28 -9.77 -11.30
N MET A 176 -6.01 -10.62 -10.58
CA MET A 176 -6.44 -11.92 -11.13
C MET A 176 -7.63 -11.73 -12.07
N LEU A 177 -7.58 -12.29 -13.27
CA LEU A 177 -8.73 -12.27 -14.21
C LEU A 177 -9.82 -13.29 -13.83
N VAL A 178 -9.50 -14.22 -12.94
CA VAL A 178 -10.40 -15.24 -12.40
C VAL A 178 -10.55 -15.09 -10.89
N PRO A 179 -11.66 -15.55 -10.29
CA PRO A 179 -11.85 -15.48 -8.84
C PRO A 179 -10.66 -16.10 -8.07
N PRO A 180 -10.21 -15.48 -6.97
CA PRO A 180 -9.14 -16.03 -6.15
C PRO A 180 -9.48 -17.40 -5.56
N VAL A 181 -8.45 -18.18 -5.27
CA VAL A 181 -8.58 -19.44 -4.52
C VAL A 181 -8.99 -19.11 -3.09
N LYS A 182 -10.05 -19.77 -2.60
CA LYS A 182 -10.51 -19.61 -1.21
C LYS A 182 -9.42 -19.95 -0.18
N TRP A 183 -9.35 -19.16 0.88
CA TRP A 183 -8.43 -19.40 2.00
C TRP A 183 -8.83 -20.66 2.79
N THR A 184 -7.87 -21.55 3.01
CA THR A 184 -8.06 -22.81 3.78
C THR A 184 -6.93 -23.06 4.78
N GLY A 185 -5.99 -22.13 4.89
CA GLY A 185 -4.85 -22.19 5.79
C GLY A 185 -3.83 -21.08 5.51
N TYR A 186 -2.78 -21.04 6.34
CA TYR A 186 -1.77 -19.96 6.31
C TYR A 186 -1.16 -19.69 4.93
N ASP A 187 -0.83 -20.75 4.19
CA ASP A 187 -0.20 -20.70 2.87
C ASP A 187 -1.07 -21.33 1.77
N LYS A 188 -2.40 -21.29 1.96
CA LYS A 188 -3.38 -21.95 1.07
C LYS A 188 -4.55 -21.03 0.77
N GLY A 189 -4.48 -20.30 -0.34
CA GLY A 189 -5.53 -19.38 -0.82
C GLY A 189 -4.95 -18.30 -1.73
N ALA A 190 -5.78 -17.33 -2.10
CA ALA A 190 -5.47 -16.22 -2.99
C ALA A 190 -5.06 -16.65 -4.41
N HIS A 191 -3.77 -16.63 -4.75
CA HIS A 191 -3.33 -16.88 -6.12
C HIS A 191 -3.34 -18.37 -6.49
N LEU A 192 -3.54 -18.66 -7.78
CA LEU A 192 -3.50 -20.04 -8.31
C LEU A 192 -2.10 -20.68 -8.21
N PHE A 193 -1.07 -19.92 -8.58
CA PHE A 193 0.30 -20.44 -8.72
C PHE A 193 1.31 -19.70 -7.84
N LEU A 194 1.05 -18.44 -7.50
CA LEU A 194 1.97 -17.65 -6.69
C LEU A 194 1.83 -18.01 -5.20
N PRO A 195 2.94 -18.20 -4.48
CA PRO A 195 2.90 -18.38 -3.03
C PRO A 195 2.16 -17.22 -2.37
N SER A 196 1.11 -17.54 -1.65
CA SER A 196 0.28 -16.56 -0.97
C SER A 196 0.21 -16.91 0.50
N TYR A 197 0.28 -15.88 1.35
CA TYR A 197 0.25 -16.04 2.80
C TYR A 197 -0.86 -15.18 3.36
N VAL A 198 -1.67 -15.76 4.26
CA VAL A 198 -2.82 -15.07 4.84
C VAL A 198 -2.41 -13.86 5.68
N MET A 199 -1.21 -13.87 6.27
CA MET A 199 -0.70 -12.80 7.11
C MET A 199 0.72 -12.39 6.70
N ARG A 200 0.97 -11.08 6.62
CA ARG A 200 2.26 -10.44 6.39
C ARG A 200 3.05 -10.44 7.69
N THR A 201 4.02 -11.35 7.82
CA THR A 201 4.80 -11.51 9.07
C THR A 201 6.13 -10.76 9.09
N HIS A 202 6.55 -10.17 7.96
CA HIS A 202 7.84 -9.47 7.84
C HIS A 202 9.06 -10.26 8.37
N GLY A 203 9.00 -11.60 8.30
CA GLY A 203 10.07 -12.48 8.79
C GLY A 203 9.93 -12.93 10.24
N ALA A 204 8.96 -12.41 11.00
CA ALA A 204 8.69 -12.82 12.37
C ALA A 204 8.22 -14.29 12.44
N ARG A 205 9.10 -15.16 12.94
CA ARG A 205 8.83 -16.60 13.03
C ARG A 205 7.67 -16.92 13.96
N GLN A 206 7.62 -16.29 15.14
CA GLN A 206 6.59 -16.52 16.15
C GLN A 206 5.19 -16.19 15.62
N GLN A 207 5.03 -15.05 14.94
CA GLN A 207 3.77 -14.67 14.29
C GLN A 207 3.32 -15.72 13.26
N ARG A 208 4.25 -16.21 12.44
CA ARG A 208 3.97 -17.26 11.46
C ARG A 208 3.55 -18.58 12.12
N GLU A 209 4.23 -18.96 13.20
CA GLU A 209 3.93 -20.19 13.95
C GLU A 209 2.56 -20.09 14.63
N ALA A 210 2.24 -18.97 15.24
CA ALA A 210 0.94 -18.72 15.88
C ALA A 210 -0.24 -18.89 14.92
N VAL A 211 -0.18 -18.32 13.70
CA VAL A 211 -1.26 -18.49 12.71
C VAL A 211 -1.31 -19.92 12.17
N LYS A 212 -0.17 -20.61 12.11
CA LYS A 212 -0.13 -22.02 11.68
C LYS A 212 -0.66 -22.98 12.73
N SER A 213 -0.54 -22.65 14.02
CA SER A 213 -1.02 -23.45 15.13
C SER A 213 -2.48 -23.20 15.47
N ALA A 214 -3.04 -22.04 15.09
CA ALA A 214 -4.46 -21.74 15.27
C ALA A 214 -5.34 -22.77 14.53
N SER A 215 -6.47 -23.15 15.15
CA SER A 215 -7.37 -24.12 14.53
C SER A 215 -8.05 -23.51 13.30
N ARG A 216 -8.47 -24.37 12.36
CA ARG A 216 -9.18 -23.88 11.16
C ARG A 216 -10.52 -23.29 11.50
N GLU A 217 -11.16 -23.81 12.53
CA GLU A 217 -12.46 -23.38 13.03
C GLU A 217 -12.37 -21.95 13.58
N GLN A 218 -11.30 -21.63 14.32
CA GLN A 218 -11.03 -20.27 14.81
C GLN A 218 -10.75 -19.27 13.67
N LEU A 219 -10.08 -19.72 12.61
CA LEU A 219 -9.73 -18.87 11.46
C LEU A 219 -10.81 -18.80 10.38
N LYS A 220 -11.87 -19.62 10.48
CA LYS A 220 -12.92 -19.69 9.45
C LYS A 220 -13.56 -18.32 9.16
N PRO A 221 -13.97 -17.51 10.16
CA PRO A 221 -14.55 -16.18 9.88
C PRO A 221 -13.57 -15.24 9.18
N VAL A 222 -12.28 -15.36 9.50
CA VAL A 222 -11.21 -14.57 8.89
C VAL A 222 -11.04 -14.95 7.42
N PHE A 223 -11.04 -16.25 7.11
CA PHE A 223 -10.96 -16.74 5.73
C PHE A 223 -12.19 -16.32 4.91
N GLU A 224 -13.39 -16.45 5.48
CA GLU A 224 -14.64 -16.03 4.82
C GLU A 224 -14.65 -14.52 4.51
N ALA A 225 -14.18 -13.69 5.44
CA ALA A 225 -14.04 -12.26 5.21
C ALA A 225 -13.05 -11.94 4.07
N LEU A 226 -11.87 -12.57 4.08
CA LEU A 226 -10.87 -12.40 3.03
C LEU A 226 -11.36 -12.90 1.66
N ASP A 227 -12.08 -14.01 1.64
CA ASP A 227 -12.65 -14.59 0.43
C ASP A 227 -13.74 -13.68 -0.14
N THR A 228 -14.58 -13.10 0.71
CA THR A 228 -15.63 -12.14 0.31
C THR A 228 -15.02 -10.88 -0.31
N LEU A 229 -13.98 -10.32 0.33
CA LEU A 229 -13.23 -9.18 -0.22
C LEU A 229 -12.55 -9.56 -1.55
N GLY A 230 -11.97 -10.77 -1.61
CA GLY A 230 -11.29 -11.28 -2.78
C GLY A 230 -12.20 -11.61 -3.96
N SER A 231 -13.44 -12.02 -3.71
CA SER A 231 -14.42 -12.37 -4.75
C SER A 231 -15.13 -11.18 -5.38
N THR A 232 -14.88 -9.96 -4.90
CA THR A 232 -15.48 -8.76 -5.49
C THR A 232 -14.80 -8.46 -6.83
N LYS A 233 -15.57 -8.47 -7.92
CA LYS A 233 -15.09 -8.21 -9.29
C LYS A 233 -15.05 -6.70 -9.55
N TRP A 234 -13.87 -6.19 -9.93
CA TRP A 234 -13.61 -4.80 -10.28
C TRP A 234 -13.42 -4.65 -11.79
N ARG A 235 -13.61 -3.44 -12.31
CA ARG A 235 -13.19 -3.07 -13.67
C ARG A 235 -12.61 -1.66 -13.69
N VAL A 236 -11.98 -1.30 -14.81
CA VAL A 236 -11.47 0.05 -15.03
C VAL A 236 -12.59 0.94 -15.57
N ASN A 237 -12.82 2.09 -14.94
CA ASN A 237 -13.64 3.16 -15.50
C ASN A 237 -12.89 3.80 -16.68
N LYS A 238 -13.25 3.41 -17.90
CA LYS A 238 -12.57 3.86 -19.14
C LYS A 238 -12.67 5.37 -19.35
N ARG A 239 -13.82 5.97 -19.03
CA ARG A 239 -14.04 7.43 -19.18
C ARG A 239 -13.06 8.19 -18.30
N LEU A 240 -12.93 7.78 -17.04
CA LEU A 240 -12.02 8.44 -16.11
C LEU A 240 -10.55 8.15 -16.42
N LEU A 241 -10.20 6.92 -16.79
CA LEU A 241 -8.84 6.60 -17.23
C LEU A 241 -8.41 7.49 -18.40
N ASN A 242 -9.29 7.74 -19.37
CA ASN A 242 -9.00 8.64 -20.50
C ASN A 242 -8.73 10.07 -20.03
N VAL A 243 -9.51 10.59 -19.07
CA VAL A 243 -9.26 11.93 -18.50
C VAL A 243 -7.91 11.99 -17.78
N VAL A 244 -7.61 11.00 -16.95
CA VAL A 244 -6.32 10.89 -16.25
C VAL A 244 -5.16 10.81 -17.25
N ASP A 245 -5.29 10.00 -18.30
CA ASP A 245 -4.27 9.86 -19.35
C ASP A 245 -4.04 11.16 -20.13
N ARG A 246 -5.09 11.95 -20.39
CA ARG A 246 -4.97 13.27 -21.02
C ARG A 246 -4.25 14.27 -20.11
N ILE A 247 -4.60 14.33 -18.82
CA ILE A 247 -3.91 15.18 -17.84
C ILE A 247 -2.44 14.78 -17.73
N TRP A 248 -2.17 13.48 -17.60
CA TRP A 248 -0.81 12.97 -17.47
C TRP A 248 0.02 13.23 -18.72
N SER A 249 -0.54 13.00 -19.91
CA SER A 249 0.12 13.30 -21.18
C SER A 249 0.46 14.79 -21.33
N SER A 250 -0.34 15.68 -20.73
CA SER A 250 -0.18 17.14 -20.76
C SER A 250 0.77 17.71 -19.69
N GLY A 251 1.50 16.85 -18.96
CA GLY A 251 2.50 17.26 -17.97
C GLY A 251 2.09 17.05 -16.51
N GLY A 252 0.90 16.52 -16.22
CA GLY A 252 0.40 16.39 -14.85
C GLY A 252 -0.07 17.73 -14.28
N ARG A 253 0.16 17.97 -12.98
CA ARG A 253 -0.14 19.22 -12.23
C ARG A 253 -1.61 19.53 -11.91
N LEU A 254 -2.54 18.68 -12.33
CA LEU A 254 -3.96 18.87 -12.09
C LEU A 254 -4.50 17.76 -11.18
N ALA A 255 -5.45 18.09 -10.29
CA ALA A 255 -6.09 17.14 -9.37
C ALA A 255 -5.06 16.32 -8.56
N ASP A 256 -4.07 17.01 -7.97
CA ASP A 256 -2.98 16.43 -7.19
C ASP A 256 -2.06 15.44 -7.94
N LEU A 257 -2.16 15.34 -9.27
CA LEU A 257 -1.15 14.64 -10.06
C LEU A 257 0.15 15.42 -10.05
N VAL A 258 1.23 14.73 -9.69
CA VAL A 258 2.59 15.28 -9.65
C VAL A 258 3.00 15.86 -11.01
N ASP A 259 3.78 16.94 -10.97
CA ASP A 259 4.41 17.53 -12.15
C ASP A 259 5.37 16.53 -12.81
N ARG A 260 5.26 16.39 -14.13
CA ARG A 260 6.14 15.51 -14.91
C ARG A 260 7.57 16.02 -15.01
N ASP A 261 7.77 17.32 -14.81
CA ASP A 261 9.09 17.95 -14.91
C ASP A 261 9.74 18.19 -13.54
N ASP A 262 11.07 18.29 -13.57
CA ASP A 262 11.86 18.68 -12.42
C ASP A 262 11.83 20.20 -12.25
N ILE A 263 11.87 20.65 -11.00
CA ILE A 263 12.12 22.05 -10.69
C ILE A 263 13.57 22.39 -11.06
N ALA A 264 13.75 23.49 -11.79
CA ALA A 264 15.07 23.99 -12.12
C ALA A 264 15.89 24.29 -10.85
N LEU A 265 17.17 23.89 -10.86
CA LEU A 265 18.08 24.23 -9.76
C LEU A 265 18.32 25.75 -9.77
N PRO A 266 18.36 26.41 -8.59
CA PRO A 266 18.65 27.83 -8.52
C PRO A 266 20.06 28.11 -9.04
N ALA A 267 20.21 29.15 -9.86
CA ALA A 267 21.51 29.59 -10.35
C ALA A 267 22.43 29.92 -9.17
N GLN A 268 23.72 29.60 -9.32
CA GLN A 268 24.72 29.98 -8.34
C GLN A 268 24.84 31.51 -8.32
N PRO A 269 24.70 32.15 -7.14
CA PRO A 269 24.87 33.60 -7.06
C PRO A 269 26.33 33.96 -7.30
N ASP A 270 26.55 35.05 -8.02
CA ASP A 270 27.88 35.62 -8.26
C ASP A 270 28.28 36.49 -7.07
N THR A 271 28.76 35.84 -6.01
CA THR A 271 29.16 36.50 -4.75
C THR A 271 30.09 35.60 -3.94
N GLU A 272 31.01 36.21 -3.22
CA GLU A 272 31.87 35.53 -2.23
C GLU A 272 31.25 35.49 -0.82
N ASP A 273 30.08 36.10 -0.62
CA ASP A 273 29.39 36.10 0.67
C ASP A 273 28.98 34.68 1.07
N GLU A 274 29.68 34.12 2.06
CA GLU A 274 29.44 32.78 2.60
C GLU A 274 28.02 32.59 3.17
N ALA A 275 27.37 33.64 3.69
CA ALA A 275 26.00 33.54 4.16
C ALA A 275 25.02 33.35 2.98
N VAL A 276 25.25 34.07 1.88
CA VAL A 276 24.46 33.96 0.64
C VAL A 276 24.73 32.61 -0.03
N LEU A 277 25.99 32.20 -0.16
CA LEU A 277 26.36 30.89 -0.70
C LEU A 277 25.80 29.74 0.13
N ARG A 278 25.81 29.86 1.47
CA ARG A 278 25.17 28.89 2.37
C ARG A 278 23.67 28.82 2.12
N LYS A 279 22.96 29.95 2.02
CA LYS A 279 21.52 29.99 1.72
C LYS A 279 21.21 29.35 0.36
N TRP A 280 22.04 29.62 -0.65
CA TRP A 280 21.94 28.98 -1.96
C TRP A 280 22.15 27.46 -1.88
N ARG A 281 23.21 26.97 -1.20
CA ARG A 281 23.47 25.54 -1.00
C ARG A 281 22.27 24.83 -0.33
N TRP A 282 21.65 25.47 0.66
CA TRP A 282 20.41 24.97 1.28
C TRP A 282 19.24 24.92 0.30
N LYS A 283 19.05 25.97 -0.51
CA LYS A 283 17.99 26.00 -1.53
C LYS A 283 18.21 24.91 -2.59
N VAL A 284 19.43 24.72 -3.09
CA VAL A 284 19.79 23.63 -4.01
C VAL A 284 19.49 22.27 -3.38
N LYS A 285 19.88 22.05 -2.11
CA LYS A 285 19.61 20.80 -1.39
C LYS A 285 18.10 20.54 -1.26
N SER A 286 17.32 21.58 -0.98
CA SER A 286 15.86 21.51 -0.89
C SER A 286 15.22 21.16 -2.24
N VAL A 287 15.59 21.86 -3.32
CA VAL A 287 15.07 21.58 -4.67
C VAL A 287 15.45 20.17 -5.14
N LYS A 288 16.70 19.73 -4.91
CA LYS A 288 17.12 18.35 -5.22
C LYS A 288 16.32 17.32 -4.43
N LYS A 289 15.93 17.63 -3.19
CA LYS A 289 15.07 16.74 -2.39
C LYS A 289 13.67 16.66 -2.99
N GLU A 290 13.08 17.80 -3.33
CA GLU A 290 11.76 17.86 -3.95
C GLU A 290 11.71 17.12 -5.30
N ASN A 291 12.72 17.30 -6.17
CA ASN A 291 12.78 16.56 -7.45
C ASN A 291 12.88 15.04 -7.25
N ARG A 292 13.57 14.56 -6.21
CA ARG A 292 13.59 13.13 -5.87
C ARG A 292 12.22 12.63 -5.41
N GLU A 293 11.52 13.42 -4.60
CA GLU A 293 10.16 13.11 -4.13
C GLU A 293 9.18 13.07 -5.32
N ARG A 294 9.23 14.08 -6.21
CA ARG A 294 8.45 14.12 -7.45
C ARG A 294 8.75 12.92 -8.35
N HIS A 295 10.02 12.59 -8.58
CA HIS A 295 10.40 11.42 -9.36
C HIS A 295 9.81 10.12 -8.81
N SER A 296 9.86 9.92 -7.48
CA SER A 296 9.23 8.77 -6.83
C SER A 296 7.71 8.72 -7.07
N GLN A 297 7.02 9.86 -6.96
CA GLN A 297 5.59 9.96 -7.23
C GLN A 297 5.27 9.69 -8.71
N ARG A 298 6.08 10.20 -9.65
CA ARG A 298 5.91 9.96 -11.09
C ARG A 298 5.99 8.47 -11.42
N CYS A 299 6.99 7.78 -10.85
CA CYS A 299 7.14 6.34 -11.02
C CYS A 299 5.93 5.56 -10.48
N ASP A 300 5.39 5.96 -9.32
CA ASP A 300 4.20 5.35 -8.73
C ASP A 300 2.96 5.53 -9.63
N ILE A 301 2.71 6.74 -10.14
CA ILE A 301 1.61 7.02 -11.08
C ILE A 301 1.77 6.22 -12.38
N GLU A 302 2.97 6.18 -12.97
CA GLU A 302 3.22 5.40 -14.18
C GLU A 302 2.93 3.91 -13.99
N LEU A 303 3.35 3.32 -12.86
CA LEU A 303 3.06 1.91 -12.56
C LEU A 303 1.55 1.65 -12.43
N LYS A 304 0.82 2.55 -11.77
CA LYS A 304 -0.66 2.48 -11.68
C LYS A 304 -1.31 2.54 -13.05
N LEU A 305 -0.90 3.48 -13.89
CA LEU A 305 -1.44 3.64 -15.25
C LEU A 305 -1.07 2.47 -16.16
N VAL A 306 0.12 1.89 -16.03
CA VAL A 306 0.49 0.66 -16.76
C VAL A 306 -0.46 -0.50 -16.43
N VAL A 307 -0.80 -0.69 -15.15
CA VAL A 307 -1.76 -1.74 -14.74
C VAL A 307 -3.16 -1.41 -15.27
N ALA A 308 -3.62 -0.17 -15.09
CA ALA A 308 -4.94 0.27 -15.56
C ALA A 308 -5.10 0.06 -17.07
N ARG A 309 -4.13 0.53 -17.88
CA ARG A 309 -4.15 0.42 -19.33
C ARG A 309 -4.12 -1.02 -19.82
N LYS A 310 -3.43 -1.93 -19.11
CA LYS A 310 -3.41 -3.36 -19.45
C LYS A 310 -4.73 -4.07 -19.13
N LEU A 311 -5.44 -3.64 -18.08
CA LEU A 311 -6.69 -4.27 -17.64
C LEU A 311 -7.94 -3.59 -18.19
N LYS A 312 -7.80 -2.46 -18.90
CA LYS A 312 -8.96 -1.65 -19.31
C LYS A 312 -9.95 -2.41 -20.17
N ASP A 313 -9.48 -3.33 -21.01
CA ASP A 313 -10.31 -4.07 -21.97
C ASP A 313 -10.76 -5.43 -21.44
N GLU A 314 -10.35 -5.80 -20.22
CA GLU A 314 -10.86 -6.97 -19.51
C GLU A 314 -12.27 -6.71 -18.98
N GLU A 315 -13.14 -7.72 -18.99
CA GLU A 315 -14.51 -7.61 -18.43
C GLU A 315 -14.50 -7.29 -16.93
N GLY A 316 -13.47 -7.76 -16.23
CA GLY A 316 -13.17 -7.40 -14.86
C GLY A 316 -12.14 -8.33 -14.24
N PHE A 317 -11.67 -7.97 -13.05
CA PHE A 317 -10.57 -8.61 -12.35
C PHE A 317 -10.80 -8.57 -10.83
N PHE A 318 -9.99 -9.33 -10.10
CA PHE A 318 -10.13 -9.58 -8.69
C PHE A 318 -8.84 -9.25 -7.93
N TYR A 319 -9.01 -8.79 -6.70
CA TYR A 319 -7.92 -8.52 -5.77
C TYR A 319 -7.93 -9.55 -4.65
N PRO A 320 -7.08 -10.60 -4.67
CA PRO A 320 -6.89 -11.40 -3.48
C PRO A 320 -6.42 -10.52 -2.32
N HIS A 321 -6.95 -10.77 -1.12
CA HIS A 321 -6.59 -10.03 0.10
C HIS A 321 -5.76 -10.89 1.05
N ASN A 322 -4.88 -10.22 1.80
CA ASN A 322 -4.20 -10.78 2.96
C ASN A 322 -4.22 -9.79 4.13
N LEU A 323 -3.68 -10.19 5.27
CA LEU A 323 -3.71 -9.44 6.52
C LEU A 323 -2.34 -8.88 6.90
N ASP A 324 -2.31 -7.77 7.62
CA ASP A 324 -1.18 -7.45 8.50
C ASP A 324 -1.28 -8.24 9.83
N PHE A 325 -0.27 -8.10 10.69
CA PHE A 325 -0.22 -8.80 11.99
C PHE A 325 -1.34 -8.37 12.96
N ARG A 326 -2.05 -7.27 12.68
CA ARG A 326 -3.17 -6.76 13.48
C ARG A 326 -4.52 -7.27 12.96
N GLY A 327 -4.52 -7.98 11.83
CA GLY A 327 -5.74 -8.48 11.19
C GLY A 327 -6.41 -7.50 10.23
N ARG A 328 -5.75 -6.40 9.81
CA ARG A 328 -6.31 -5.52 8.77
C ARG A 328 -6.11 -6.12 7.39
N ALA A 329 -7.14 -6.11 6.55
CA ALA A 329 -7.09 -6.64 5.19
C ALA A 329 -6.51 -5.65 4.19
N TYR A 330 -5.70 -6.17 3.26
CA TYR A 330 -5.07 -5.42 2.19
C TYR A 330 -5.11 -6.24 0.89
N PRO A 331 -5.42 -5.61 -0.26
CA PRO A 331 -5.16 -6.20 -1.56
C PRO A 331 -3.69 -6.63 -1.68
N MET A 332 -3.46 -7.78 -2.29
CA MET A 332 -2.11 -8.29 -2.50
C MET A 332 -1.39 -7.58 -3.64
N HIS A 333 -2.11 -7.08 -4.66
CA HIS A 333 -1.49 -6.32 -5.75
C HIS A 333 -1.13 -4.89 -5.30
N PRO A 334 0.16 -4.48 -5.40
CA PRO A 334 0.63 -3.28 -4.70
C PRO A 334 0.41 -1.95 -5.45
N HIS A 335 0.26 -1.97 -6.77
CA HIS A 335 0.26 -0.74 -7.57
C HIS A 335 -1.13 -0.13 -7.72
N LEU A 336 -2.00 -0.77 -8.51
CA LEU A 336 -3.38 -0.32 -8.69
C LEU A 336 -4.33 -1.18 -7.86
N ASN A 337 -4.93 -0.60 -6.81
CA ASN A 337 -5.98 -1.21 -6.01
C ASN A 337 -6.85 -0.13 -5.34
N HIS A 338 -8.02 -0.52 -4.83
CA HIS A 338 -9.02 0.39 -4.25
C HIS A 338 -8.62 0.98 -2.88
N LEU A 339 -7.54 0.50 -2.24
CA LEU A 339 -6.97 1.15 -1.05
C LEU A 339 -5.99 2.29 -1.40
N GLY A 340 -5.70 2.50 -2.69
CA GLY A 340 -4.78 3.50 -3.19
C GLY A 340 -5.28 4.95 -3.07
N SER A 341 -4.60 5.85 -3.77
CA SER A 341 -4.90 7.28 -3.88
C SER A 341 -6.24 7.55 -4.60
N ASP A 342 -6.72 8.79 -4.57
CA ASP A 342 -7.93 9.23 -5.28
C ASP A 342 -7.95 8.77 -6.75
N VAL A 343 -6.83 8.94 -7.49
CA VAL A 343 -6.67 8.40 -8.85
C VAL A 343 -7.01 6.90 -8.93
N CYS A 344 -6.51 6.08 -8.00
CA CYS A 344 -6.78 4.64 -8.02
C CYS A 344 -8.26 4.34 -7.77
N ARG A 345 -8.89 5.07 -6.85
CA ARG A 345 -10.30 4.86 -6.49
C ARG A 345 -11.24 5.38 -7.54
N GLY A 346 -10.92 6.50 -8.18
CA GLY A 346 -11.71 7.02 -9.29
C GLY A 346 -11.69 6.06 -10.49
N ILE A 347 -10.51 5.53 -10.86
CA ILE A 347 -10.42 4.67 -12.06
C ILE A 347 -10.95 3.25 -11.84
N LEU A 348 -11.27 2.85 -10.60
CA LEU A 348 -11.78 1.53 -10.27
C LEU A 348 -13.26 1.61 -9.90
N GLU A 349 -14.06 0.76 -10.53
CA GLU A 349 -15.49 0.62 -10.23
C GLU A 349 -15.88 -0.86 -10.16
N PHE A 350 -17.07 -1.17 -9.63
CA PHE A 350 -17.54 -2.54 -9.62
C PHE A 350 -17.79 -3.03 -11.05
N SER A 351 -17.33 -4.23 -11.38
CA SER A 351 -17.62 -4.84 -12.68
C SER A 351 -19.12 -5.13 -12.82
N GLU A 352 -19.72 -5.63 -11.74
CA GLU A 352 -21.16 -5.87 -11.65
C GLU A 352 -21.90 -4.61 -11.21
N GLY A 353 -22.74 -4.07 -12.09
CA GLY A 353 -23.56 -2.90 -11.80
C GLY A 353 -24.89 -3.27 -11.15
N ARG A 354 -25.52 -2.31 -10.47
CA ARG A 354 -26.85 -2.45 -9.87
C ARG A 354 -27.72 -1.26 -10.27
N SER A 355 -29.02 -1.48 -10.45
CA SER A 355 -29.97 -0.37 -10.64
C SER A 355 -29.97 0.52 -9.39
N LEU A 356 -30.02 1.82 -9.60
CA LEU A 356 -30.01 2.78 -8.49
C LEU A 356 -31.22 2.61 -7.58
N GLY A 357 -32.42 2.47 -8.15
CA GLY A 357 -33.67 2.62 -7.42
C GLY A 357 -33.80 4.01 -6.76
N LYS A 358 -34.86 4.21 -5.98
CA LYS A 358 -35.07 5.46 -5.22
C LYS A 358 -33.93 5.75 -4.25
N SER A 359 -33.50 4.73 -3.51
CA SER A 359 -32.48 4.87 -2.48
C SER A 359 -31.09 5.08 -3.06
N GLY A 360 -30.72 4.39 -4.15
CA GLY A 360 -29.40 4.53 -4.76
C GLY A 360 -29.19 5.89 -5.40
N LEU A 361 -30.19 6.48 -6.06
CA LEU A 361 -30.07 7.84 -6.59
C LEU A 361 -29.82 8.85 -5.46
N ARG A 362 -30.56 8.72 -4.35
CA ARG A 362 -30.36 9.53 -3.15
C ARG A 362 -28.93 9.37 -2.59
N TRP A 363 -28.46 8.14 -2.47
CA TRP A 363 -27.11 7.85 -1.97
C TRP A 363 -26.00 8.32 -2.90
N LEU A 364 -26.23 8.30 -4.22
CA LEU A 364 -25.28 8.81 -5.20
C LEU A 364 -25.10 10.34 -5.06
N LYS A 365 -26.20 11.09 -4.84
CA LYS A 365 -26.14 12.53 -4.52
C LYS A 365 -25.37 12.78 -3.22
N ILE A 366 -25.72 12.06 -2.14
CA ILE A 366 -25.00 12.17 -0.86
C ILE A 366 -23.51 11.85 -1.03
N HIS A 367 -23.17 10.86 -1.85
CA HIS A 367 -21.79 10.47 -2.09
C HIS A 367 -21.00 11.55 -2.82
N LEU A 368 -21.59 12.21 -3.82
CA LEU A 368 -20.99 13.37 -4.48
C LEU A 368 -20.64 14.47 -3.48
N ALA A 369 -21.59 14.83 -2.62
CA ALA A 369 -21.38 15.82 -1.56
C ALA A 369 -20.30 15.40 -0.54
N ASN A 370 -20.22 14.11 -0.20
CA ASN A 370 -19.17 13.59 0.68
C ASN A 370 -17.77 13.72 0.06
N LEU A 371 -17.63 13.43 -1.24
CA LEU A 371 -16.36 13.56 -1.97
C LEU A 371 -15.95 15.02 -2.18
N PHE A 372 -16.93 15.91 -2.34
CA PHE A 372 -16.68 17.36 -2.42
C PHE A 372 -16.08 17.89 -1.10
N ALA A 373 -16.56 17.35 0.03
CA ALA A 373 -16.08 17.67 1.38
C ALA A 373 -16.16 19.19 1.69
N GLY A 374 -15.11 19.78 2.27
CA GLY A 374 -15.07 21.22 2.55
C GLY A 374 -16.12 21.73 3.55
N GLY A 375 -16.66 20.85 4.40
CA GLY A 375 -17.76 21.17 5.32
C GLY A 375 -19.13 20.70 4.83
N VAL A 376 -19.28 20.40 3.54
CA VAL A 376 -20.50 19.81 2.97
C VAL A 376 -20.77 18.41 3.56
N ASP A 377 -19.71 17.64 3.80
CA ASP A 377 -19.75 16.34 4.48
C ASP A 377 -20.22 16.42 5.94
N LYS A 378 -20.34 17.63 6.50
CA LYS A 378 -20.86 17.90 7.86
C LYS A 378 -22.32 18.31 7.87
N LEU A 379 -22.94 18.51 6.71
CA LEU A 379 -24.38 18.72 6.61
C LEU A 379 -25.14 17.42 6.92
N SER A 380 -26.42 17.57 7.25
CA SER A 380 -27.37 16.45 7.27
C SER A 380 -27.46 15.81 5.88
N HIS A 381 -28.02 14.60 5.79
CA HIS A 381 -28.21 13.96 4.49
C HIS A 381 -29.02 14.81 3.51
N GLU A 382 -30.07 15.50 3.99
CA GLU A 382 -30.87 16.41 3.15
C GLU A 382 -30.07 17.64 2.71
N GLY A 383 -29.23 18.21 3.59
CA GLY A 383 -28.34 19.31 3.20
C GLY A 383 -27.32 18.92 2.14
N ARG A 384 -26.83 17.67 2.16
CA ARG A 384 -25.94 17.11 1.13
C ARG A 384 -26.64 16.88 -0.20
N ILE A 385 -27.90 16.44 -0.16
CA ILE A 385 -28.73 16.30 -1.37
C ILE A 385 -28.98 17.68 -1.98
N ALA A 386 -29.41 18.66 -1.18
CA ALA A 386 -29.66 20.02 -1.62
C ALA A 386 -28.39 20.66 -2.24
N PHE A 387 -27.22 20.44 -1.64
CA PHE A 387 -25.94 20.85 -2.24
C PHE A 387 -25.78 20.27 -3.65
N THR A 388 -26.01 18.97 -3.82
CA THR A 388 -25.88 18.33 -5.13
C THR A 388 -26.89 18.88 -6.14
N GLU A 389 -28.13 19.14 -5.72
CA GLU A 389 -29.20 19.68 -6.57
C GLU A 389 -28.95 21.13 -6.99
N ASN A 390 -28.33 21.93 -6.13
CA ASN A 390 -27.94 23.31 -6.46
C ASN A 390 -26.76 23.42 -7.42
N HIS A 391 -26.05 22.31 -7.66
CA HIS A 391 -24.87 22.25 -8.53
C HIS A 391 -25.06 21.36 -9.75
N LEU A 392 -26.31 21.07 -10.16
CA LEU A 392 -26.57 20.19 -11.32
C LEU A 392 -25.90 20.68 -12.61
N ASP A 393 -25.89 21.98 -12.88
CA ASP A 393 -25.23 22.53 -14.06
C ASP A 393 -23.71 22.31 -14.03
N ASP A 394 -23.08 22.40 -12.86
CA ASP A 394 -21.65 22.13 -12.68
C ASP A 394 -21.33 20.64 -12.82
N ILE A 395 -22.24 19.78 -12.37
CA ILE A 395 -22.16 18.33 -12.49
C ILE A 395 -22.24 17.92 -13.97
N PHE A 396 -23.21 18.46 -14.70
CA PHE A 396 -23.36 18.22 -16.13
C PHE A 396 -22.16 18.74 -16.94
N ASP A 397 -21.69 19.96 -16.66
CA ASP A 397 -20.49 20.51 -17.30
C ASP A 397 -19.24 19.67 -17.02
N SER A 398 -19.04 19.24 -15.77
CA SER A 398 -17.91 18.38 -15.38
C SER A 398 -17.97 17.02 -16.07
N ALA A 399 -19.15 16.44 -16.25
CA ALA A 399 -19.33 15.15 -16.91
C ALA A 399 -19.10 15.20 -18.42
N ASP A 400 -19.52 16.29 -19.08
CA ASP A 400 -19.45 16.44 -20.53
C ASP A 400 -18.10 16.99 -21.00
N ARG A 401 -17.55 17.96 -20.27
CA ARG A 401 -16.33 18.70 -20.62
C ARG A 401 -15.35 18.73 -19.44
N PRO A 402 -14.84 17.57 -18.99
CA PRO A 402 -14.05 17.47 -17.77
C PRO A 402 -12.78 18.32 -17.76
N LEU A 403 -12.17 18.59 -18.93
CA LEU A 403 -10.94 19.39 -19.05
C LEU A 403 -11.19 20.76 -19.70
N GLU A 404 -12.23 20.88 -20.53
CA GLU A 404 -12.53 22.06 -21.35
C GLU A 404 -13.64 22.94 -20.76
N GLY A 405 -14.37 22.46 -19.76
CA GLY A 405 -15.46 23.18 -19.09
C GLY A 405 -14.96 24.03 -17.92
N ARG A 406 -15.86 24.26 -16.95
CA ARG A 406 -15.58 24.98 -15.69
C ARG A 406 -14.68 24.19 -14.74
N ARG A 407 -14.59 22.87 -14.93
CA ARG A 407 -13.78 21.93 -14.12
C ARG A 407 -14.12 22.01 -12.63
N TRP A 408 -15.40 22.18 -12.30
CA TRP A 408 -15.89 22.32 -10.93
C TRP A 408 -15.46 21.15 -10.02
N TRP A 409 -15.41 19.94 -10.58
CA TRP A 409 -14.93 18.73 -9.89
C TRP A 409 -13.53 18.84 -9.28
N LEU A 410 -12.68 19.77 -9.75
CA LEU A 410 -11.33 20.00 -9.19
C LEU A 410 -11.37 20.64 -7.79
N ASN A 411 -12.50 21.23 -7.39
CA ASN A 411 -12.66 21.86 -6.09
C ASN A 411 -12.95 20.84 -4.96
N ALA A 412 -13.23 19.58 -5.31
CA ALA A 412 -13.47 18.51 -4.35
C ALA A 412 -12.17 18.07 -3.64
N GLU A 413 -12.28 17.52 -2.41
CA GLU A 413 -11.14 16.89 -1.71
C GLU A 413 -10.66 15.62 -2.42
N ASP A 414 -11.58 14.89 -3.05
CA ASP A 414 -11.32 13.69 -3.86
C ASP A 414 -11.80 13.90 -5.32
N PRO A 415 -11.03 14.64 -6.14
CA PRO A 415 -11.49 15.15 -7.44
C PRO A 415 -11.80 14.05 -8.47
N PHE A 416 -10.97 13.01 -8.60
CA PHE A 416 -11.20 11.95 -9.59
C PHE A 416 -12.41 11.09 -9.23
N GLN A 417 -12.60 10.75 -7.95
CA GLN A 417 -13.82 10.10 -7.49
C GLN A 417 -15.04 11.01 -7.71
N CYS A 418 -14.93 12.32 -7.41
CA CYS A 418 -16.03 13.27 -7.63
C CYS A 418 -16.44 13.33 -9.12
N LEU A 419 -15.47 13.36 -10.03
CA LEU A 419 -15.74 13.34 -11.48
C LEU A 419 -16.42 12.03 -11.91
N ALA A 420 -16.00 10.88 -11.38
CA ALA A 420 -16.66 9.60 -11.65
C ALA A 420 -18.15 9.62 -11.23
N VAL A 421 -18.46 10.22 -10.09
CA VAL A 421 -19.84 10.40 -9.63
C VAL A 421 -20.60 11.42 -10.49
N CYS A 422 -19.97 12.54 -10.88
CA CYS A 422 -20.59 13.52 -11.77
C CYS A 422 -21.03 12.87 -13.09
N ILE A 423 -20.17 12.02 -13.66
CA ILE A 423 -20.46 11.25 -14.87
C ILE A 423 -21.68 10.35 -14.67
N ASN A 424 -21.69 9.50 -13.64
CA ASN A 424 -22.77 8.53 -13.44
C ASN A 424 -24.09 9.21 -13.04
N LEU A 425 -24.04 10.28 -12.24
CA LEU A 425 -25.21 11.06 -11.87
C LEU A 425 -25.80 11.79 -13.09
N SER A 426 -24.96 12.29 -13.99
CA SER A 426 -25.41 12.90 -15.25
C SER A 426 -26.11 11.91 -16.17
N GLU A 427 -25.55 10.69 -16.30
CA GLU A 427 -26.20 9.59 -17.03
C GLU A 427 -27.58 9.25 -16.44
N ALA A 428 -27.66 9.16 -15.10
CA ALA A 428 -28.91 8.85 -14.41
C ALA A 428 -29.96 9.95 -14.59
N LEU A 429 -29.61 11.22 -14.38
CA LEU A 429 -30.56 12.33 -14.43
C LEU A 429 -31.02 12.68 -15.85
N ARG A 430 -30.26 12.29 -16.88
CA ARG A 430 -30.67 12.43 -18.30
C ARG A 430 -31.54 11.27 -18.78
N SER A 431 -31.58 10.17 -18.04
CA SER A 431 -32.50 9.06 -18.31
C SER A 431 -33.95 9.47 -18.01
N SER A 432 -34.90 9.01 -18.81
CA SER A 432 -36.33 9.14 -18.52
C SER A 432 -36.76 8.39 -17.25
N SER A 433 -35.94 7.43 -16.82
CA SER A 433 -36.09 6.70 -15.56
C SER A 433 -34.74 6.62 -14.85
N PRO A 434 -34.38 7.63 -14.03
CA PRO A 434 -33.11 7.67 -13.31
C PRO A 434 -32.89 6.45 -12.41
N GLU A 435 -33.96 5.96 -11.76
CA GLU A 435 -33.94 4.82 -10.84
C GLU A 435 -33.53 3.50 -11.51
N THR A 436 -33.77 3.34 -12.81
CA THR A 436 -33.39 2.11 -13.54
C THR A 436 -31.96 2.16 -14.09
N THR A 437 -31.28 3.31 -13.96
CA THR A 437 -29.89 3.45 -14.41
C THR A 437 -28.99 2.50 -13.64
N ILE A 438 -28.18 1.73 -14.36
CA ILE A 438 -27.22 0.81 -13.76
C ILE A 438 -25.98 1.59 -13.34
N SER A 439 -25.70 1.60 -12.03
CA SER A 439 -24.50 2.22 -11.47
C SER A 439 -23.48 1.15 -11.08
N HIS A 440 -22.22 1.48 -11.31
CA HIS A 440 -21.04 0.69 -10.96
C HIS A 440 -20.22 1.35 -9.85
N ILE A 441 -20.62 2.55 -9.41
CA ILE A 441 -19.87 3.39 -8.48
C ILE A 441 -19.96 2.79 -7.06
N PRO A 442 -18.82 2.52 -6.41
CA PRO A 442 -18.81 2.18 -4.99
C PRO A 442 -19.22 3.38 -4.14
N ILE A 443 -20.30 3.26 -3.36
CA ILE A 443 -20.72 4.30 -2.41
C ILE A 443 -19.97 4.10 -1.09
N HIS A 444 -19.16 5.08 -0.71
CA HIS A 444 -18.36 5.01 0.52
C HIS A 444 -19.18 5.41 1.76
N GLN A 445 -19.09 4.59 2.81
CA GLN A 445 -19.56 4.88 4.17
C GLN A 445 -18.39 4.73 5.13
N ASP A 446 -17.98 5.81 5.78
CA ASP A 446 -16.82 5.83 6.68
C ASP A 446 -17.20 6.23 8.10
N GLY A 447 -16.53 5.61 9.07
CA GLY A 447 -16.70 5.91 10.49
C GLY A 447 -15.93 7.16 10.89
N SER A 448 -16.63 8.16 11.45
CA SER A 448 -16.00 9.39 11.93
C SER A 448 -15.06 9.11 13.12
N CYS A 449 -13.78 8.95 12.82
CA CYS A 449 -12.74 8.54 13.75
C CYS A 449 -13.01 7.18 14.42
N ASN A 450 -13.02 6.11 13.62
CA ASN A 450 -13.33 4.75 14.07
C ASN A 450 -12.53 4.27 15.30
N GLY A 451 -11.27 4.70 15.46
CA GLY A 451 -10.50 4.41 16.68
C GLY A 451 -11.13 5.00 17.96
N LEU A 452 -11.60 6.25 17.92
CA LEU A 452 -12.31 6.86 19.05
C LEU A 452 -13.72 6.25 19.24
N GLN A 453 -14.39 5.83 18.17
CA GLN A 453 -15.65 5.08 18.28
C GLN A 453 -15.46 3.80 19.10
N HIS A 454 -14.44 3.00 18.77
CA HIS A 454 -14.14 1.79 19.53
C HIS A 454 -13.76 2.09 20.99
N TYR A 455 -12.96 3.12 21.25
CA TYR A 455 -12.64 3.45 22.64
C TYR A 455 -13.83 3.99 23.43
N ALA A 456 -14.70 4.80 22.83
CA ALA A 456 -15.91 5.28 23.47
C ALA A 456 -16.86 4.12 23.80
N ALA A 457 -16.97 3.13 22.89
CA ALA A 457 -17.74 1.92 23.13
C ALA A 457 -17.14 1.05 24.25
N LEU A 458 -15.82 0.84 24.26
CA LEU A 458 -15.12 0.08 25.30
C LEU A 458 -15.24 0.73 26.68
N GLY A 459 -15.04 2.05 26.74
CA GLY A 459 -15.15 2.83 27.98
C GLY A 459 -16.58 3.19 28.37
N ARG A 460 -17.58 2.87 27.53
CA ARG A 460 -18.98 3.32 27.64
C ARG A 460 -19.11 4.83 27.93
N ASP A 461 -18.25 5.62 27.30
CA ASP A 461 -18.19 7.06 27.51
C ASP A 461 -19.28 7.75 26.70
N LYS A 462 -20.33 8.25 27.38
CA LYS A 462 -21.47 8.91 26.74
C LYS A 462 -21.08 10.19 25.99
N LEU A 463 -20.16 10.99 26.54
CA LEU A 463 -19.74 12.25 25.91
C LEU A 463 -18.89 11.97 24.68
N GLY A 464 -17.90 11.07 24.81
CA GLY A 464 -17.11 10.58 23.68
C GLY A 464 -17.97 9.95 22.59
N ALA A 465 -18.93 9.10 22.95
CA ALA A 465 -19.87 8.44 22.04
C ALA A 465 -20.70 9.45 21.23
N ALA A 466 -21.18 10.52 21.85
CA ALA A 466 -21.89 11.59 21.15
C ALA A 466 -20.96 12.34 20.17
N ALA A 467 -19.72 12.64 20.57
CA ALA A 467 -18.75 13.35 19.72
C ALA A 467 -18.31 12.55 18.46
N VAL A 468 -18.47 11.23 18.48
CA VAL A 468 -18.06 10.32 17.39
C VAL A 468 -19.24 9.58 16.74
N ASN A 469 -20.46 10.11 16.90
CA ASN A 469 -21.68 9.65 16.22
C ASN A 469 -22.12 8.22 16.59
N LEU A 470 -21.85 7.75 17.81
CA LEU A 470 -22.46 6.53 18.35
C LEU A 470 -23.83 6.78 18.97
N VAL A 471 -24.12 8.03 19.33
CA VAL A 471 -25.45 8.48 19.75
C VAL A 471 -26.12 9.15 18.56
N ALA A 472 -27.41 8.85 18.34
CA ALA A 472 -28.18 9.44 17.25
C ALA A 472 -28.25 10.97 17.39
N GLY A 473 -28.10 11.67 16.26
CA GLY A 473 -28.22 13.11 16.16
C GLY A 473 -28.68 13.52 14.75
N GLU A 474 -29.24 14.73 14.63
CA GLU A 474 -29.79 15.23 13.36
C GLU A 474 -28.69 15.58 12.34
N LYS A 475 -27.52 15.99 12.83
CA LYS A 475 -26.33 16.29 12.03
C LYS A 475 -25.13 15.49 12.55
N PRO A 476 -24.19 15.12 11.67
CA PRO A 476 -22.95 14.48 12.10
C PRO A 476 -22.16 15.39 13.05
N ALA A 477 -21.83 14.88 14.23
CA ALA A 477 -20.85 15.48 15.12
C ALA A 477 -19.45 15.42 14.50
N ASP A 478 -18.65 16.44 14.79
CA ASP A 478 -17.28 16.57 14.29
C ASP A 478 -16.30 16.79 15.45
N VAL A 479 -15.83 15.68 16.03
CA VAL A 479 -14.87 15.65 17.13
C VAL A 479 -13.64 16.55 16.89
N TYR A 480 -13.21 16.67 15.63
CA TYR A 480 -12.05 17.49 15.26
C TYR A 480 -12.29 18.98 15.44
N SER A 481 -13.48 19.49 15.09
CA SER A 481 -13.82 20.90 15.28
C SER A 481 -13.98 21.23 16.76
N GLY A 482 -14.56 20.31 17.56
CA GLY A 482 -14.62 20.46 19.01
C GLY A 482 -13.24 20.56 19.66
N ILE A 483 -12.30 19.69 19.26
CA ILE A 483 -10.91 19.75 19.74
C ILE A 483 -10.21 21.02 19.24
N ALA A 484 -10.40 21.42 17.99
CA ALA A 484 -9.81 22.64 17.46
C ALA A 484 -10.23 23.89 18.25
N ALA A 485 -11.52 23.99 18.59
CA ALA A 485 -12.05 25.10 19.37
C ALA A 485 -11.41 25.18 20.76
N ARG A 486 -11.24 24.04 21.43
CA ARG A 486 -10.65 23.99 22.76
C ARG A 486 -9.13 24.22 22.76
N VAL A 487 -8.42 23.69 21.75
CA VAL A 487 -7.01 24.04 21.51
C VAL A 487 -6.85 25.55 21.29
N LEU A 488 -7.74 26.17 20.52
CA LEU A 488 -7.74 27.61 20.28
C LEU A 488 -7.97 28.40 21.57
N GLU A 489 -8.88 27.98 22.44
CA GLU A 489 -9.09 28.62 23.76
C GLU A 489 -7.84 28.56 24.65
N ILE A 490 -7.16 27.41 24.69
CA ILE A 490 -5.90 27.26 25.44
C ILE A 490 -4.84 28.21 24.88
N MET A 491 -4.67 28.24 23.55
CA MET A 491 -3.69 29.12 22.92
C MET A 491 -4.03 30.61 23.12
N LYS A 492 -5.31 31.00 23.10
CA LYS A 492 -5.73 32.37 23.44
C LYS A 492 -5.31 32.75 24.85
N ARG A 493 -5.57 31.88 25.84
CA ARG A 493 -5.16 32.11 27.23
C ARG A 493 -3.64 32.19 27.37
N ASP A 494 -2.91 31.28 26.73
CA ASP A 494 -1.45 31.24 26.78
C ASP A 494 -0.80 32.46 26.13
N SER A 495 -1.40 33.00 25.06
CA SER A 495 -0.91 34.18 24.35
C SER A 495 -0.92 35.46 25.19
N GLN A 496 -1.82 35.52 26.18
CA GLN A 496 -2.00 36.65 27.09
C GLN A 496 -1.01 36.62 28.26
N LYS A 497 -0.29 35.51 28.46
CA LYS A 497 0.72 35.40 29.52
C LYS A 497 1.95 36.24 29.19
N ASP A 498 2.68 36.63 30.23
CA ASP A 498 3.97 37.30 30.09
C ASP A 498 5.00 36.34 29.46
N PRO A 499 5.59 36.68 28.30
CA PRO A 499 6.64 35.89 27.66
C PRO A 499 7.88 35.62 28.53
N THR A 500 8.16 36.47 29.51
CA THR A 500 9.32 36.27 30.40
C THR A 500 9.08 35.12 31.39
N ALA A 501 7.86 34.98 31.88
CA ALA A 501 7.44 33.89 32.77
C ALA A 501 6.98 32.64 32.00
N PHE A 502 6.46 32.82 30.78
CA PHE A 502 5.95 31.74 29.93
C PHE A 502 6.40 31.95 28.47
N PRO A 503 7.60 31.45 28.09
CA PRO A 503 8.16 31.65 26.74
C PRO A 503 7.25 31.17 25.60
N ASP A 504 6.43 30.15 25.85
CA ASP A 504 5.45 29.61 24.91
C ASP A 504 4.34 30.62 24.55
N ALA A 505 4.17 31.73 25.29
CA ALA A 505 3.23 32.81 24.98
C ALA A 505 3.47 33.39 23.58
N LEU A 506 4.73 33.52 23.16
CA LEU A 506 5.09 34.00 21.83
C LEU A 506 4.63 33.03 20.73
N HIS A 507 4.82 31.73 20.96
CA HIS A 507 4.36 30.70 20.03
C HIS A 507 2.83 30.67 19.95
N ALA A 508 2.14 30.83 21.08
CA ALA A 508 0.69 30.93 21.12
C ALA A 508 0.16 32.12 20.31
N ARG A 509 0.78 33.31 20.43
CA ARG A 509 0.42 34.50 19.64
C ARG A 509 0.49 34.26 18.13
N VAL A 510 1.55 33.60 17.67
CA VAL A 510 1.74 33.26 16.25
C VAL A 510 0.70 32.25 15.76
N LEU A 511 0.30 31.31 16.62
CA LEU A 511 -0.54 30.16 16.24
C LEU A 511 -2.04 30.40 16.34
N ILE A 512 -2.52 31.38 17.10
CA ILE A 512 -3.97 31.61 17.30
C ILE A 512 -4.75 31.65 15.98
N ASN A 513 -4.23 32.37 14.97
CA ASN A 513 -4.88 32.51 13.67
C ASN A 513 -4.66 31.30 12.74
N GLN A 514 -3.94 30.28 13.21
CA GLN A 514 -3.62 29.07 12.46
C GLN A 514 -4.41 27.85 12.96
N VAL A 515 -5.06 27.92 14.13
CA VAL A 515 -5.79 26.79 14.69
C VAL A 515 -7.13 26.63 13.98
N ASP A 516 -7.27 25.50 13.29
CA ASP A 516 -8.53 25.06 12.71
C ASP A 516 -8.62 23.53 12.74
N ARG A 517 -9.76 23.02 12.26
CA ARG A 517 -10.01 21.59 12.10
C ARG A 517 -8.89 20.88 11.34
N LYS A 518 -8.39 21.46 10.23
CA LYS A 518 -7.40 20.82 9.33
C LYS A 518 -6.04 20.68 10.01
N LEU A 519 -5.65 21.63 10.87
CA LEU A 519 -4.41 21.59 11.64
C LEU A 519 -4.40 20.42 12.62
N VAL A 520 -5.49 20.23 13.37
CA VAL A 520 -5.57 19.22 14.45
C VAL A 520 -6.00 17.82 13.98
N LYS A 521 -6.76 17.73 12.87
CA LYS A 521 -7.37 16.48 12.37
C LYS A 521 -6.40 15.31 12.33
N GLN A 522 -5.24 15.50 11.71
CA GLN A 522 -4.27 14.41 11.52
C GLN A 522 -3.67 13.92 12.86
N THR A 523 -3.33 14.85 13.75
CA THR A 523 -2.77 14.53 15.06
C THR A 523 -3.78 13.85 15.96
N VAL A 524 -5.02 14.34 16.02
CA VAL A 524 -6.11 13.69 16.75
C VAL A 524 -6.36 12.29 16.20
N MET A 525 -6.53 12.16 14.88
CA MET A 525 -6.80 10.88 14.22
C MET A 525 -5.69 9.84 14.44
N THR A 526 -4.43 10.25 14.41
CA THR A 526 -3.29 9.31 14.56
C THR A 526 -2.93 9.02 16.02
N SER A 527 -3.39 9.85 16.96
CA SER A 527 -3.16 9.66 18.39
C SER A 527 -3.72 8.35 18.94
N VAL A 528 -4.87 7.90 18.43
CA VAL A 528 -5.51 6.63 18.80
C VAL A 528 -4.83 5.42 18.17
N TYR A 529 -3.94 5.65 17.20
CA TYR A 529 -3.14 4.61 16.53
C TYR A 529 -1.68 4.60 16.98
N GLY A 530 -1.37 5.26 18.11
CA GLY A 530 -0.04 5.20 18.74
C GLY A 530 0.99 6.19 18.19
N VAL A 531 0.57 7.30 17.57
CA VAL A 531 1.53 8.36 17.21
C VAL A 531 2.24 8.88 18.45
N THR A 532 3.55 9.06 18.37
CA THR A 532 4.35 9.67 19.44
C THR A 532 4.31 11.19 19.32
N TYR A 533 4.75 11.88 20.37
CA TYR A 533 4.89 13.34 20.35
C TYR A 533 5.71 13.86 19.15
N ILE A 534 6.80 13.18 18.80
CA ILE A 534 7.64 13.53 17.64
C ILE A 534 6.82 13.45 16.34
N GLY A 535 6.07 12.36 16.16
CA GLY A 535 5.22 12.19 14.99
C GLY A 535 4.08 13.22 14.93
N ALA A 536 3.45 13.54 16.06
CA ALA A 536 2.43 14.58 16.17
C ALA A 536 2.97 15.97 15.79
N ARG A 537 4.13 16.35 16.32
CA ARG A 537 4.84 17.58 15.95
C ARG A 537 5.10 17.64 14.45
N ASP A 538 5.61 16.57 13.85
CA ASP A 538 5.95 16.56 12.41
C ASP A 538 4.72 16.67 11.51
N GLN A 539 3.57 16.15 11.95
CA GLN A 539 2.29 16.33 11.25
C GLN A 539 1.83 17.80 11.31
N ILE A 540 1.84 18.41 12.50
CA ILE A 540 1.47 19.83 12.67
C ILE A 540 2.45 20.73 11.90
N LYS A 541 3.75 20.48 12.00
CA LYS A 541 4.79 21.23 11.27
C LYS A 541 4.51 21.23 9.77
N ARG A 542 4.13 20.08 9.21
CA ARG A 542 3.79 19.95 7.78
C ARG A 542 2.58 20.80 7.42
N ARG A 543 1.52 20.78 8.23
CA ARG A 543 0.31 21.59 8.01
C ARG A 543 0.56 23.09 8.12
N LEU A 544 1.39 23.51 9.06
CA LEU A 544 1.82 24.92 9.18
C LEU A 544 2.68 25.34 7.97
N LYS A 545 3.55 24.44 7.49
CA LYS A 545 4.38 24.69 6.30
C LYS A 545 3.53 24.86 5.02
N GLU A 546 2.51 24.03 4.83
CA GLU A 546 1.55 24.14 3.71
C GLU A 546 0.85 25.51 3.66
N ARG A 547 0.64 26.15 4.82
CA ARG A 547 -0.01 27.47 4.94
C ARG A 547 0.92 28.64 4.70
N HIS A 548 2.24 28.40 4.62
CA HIS A 548 3.26 29.45 4.51
C HIS A 548 3.16 30.53 5.62
N ALA A 549 2.60 30.16 6.78
CA ALA A 549 2.31 31.10 7.87
C ALA A 549 3.56 31.48 8.69
N ILE A 550 4.60 30.65 8.69
CA ILE A 550 5.85 30.86 9.43
C ILE A 550 7.01 30.59 8.46
N ALA A 551 7.79 31.62 8.15
CA ALA A 551 8.87 31.55 7.16
C ALA A 551 10.18 30.97 7.72
N ASP A 552 10.50 31.26 9.00
CA ASP A 552 11.67 30.68 9.65
C ASP A 552 11.41 29.23 10.07
N ASP A 553 12.24 28.32 9.57
CA ASP A 553 12.17 26.88 9.88
C ASP A 553 12.39 26.58 11.37
N THR A 554 13.14 27.45 12.08
CA THR A 554 13.43 27.31 13.51
C THR A 554 12.21 27.69 14.34
N GLU A 555 11.61 28.85 14.08
CA GLU A 555 10.32 29.23 14.67
C GLU A 555 9.22 28.22 14.33
N LEU A 556 9.13 27.78 13.07
CA LEU A 556 8.16 26.78 12.64
C LEU A 556 8.31 25.48 13.44
N PHE A 557 9.54 25.05 13.69
CA PHE A 557 9.80 23.89 14.54
C PHE A 557 9.35 24.13 15.99
N ARG A 558 9.70 25.25 16.61
CA ARG A 558 9.32 25.57 18.00
C ARG A 558 7.80 25.73 18.16
N ALA A 559 7.16 26.45 17.25
CA ALA A 559 5.71 26.59 17.19
C ALA A 559 5.02 25.22 17.05
N SER A 560 5.55 24.33 16.19
CA SER A 560 5.00 22.98 16.04
C SER A 560 5.15 22.13 17.32
N CYS A 561 6.21 22.31 18.10
CA CYS A 561 6.38 21.65 19.40
C CYS A 561 5.29 22.09 20.39
N TYR A 562 5.11 23.41 20.54
CA TYR A 562 4.07 23.96 21.43
C TYR A 562 2.66 23.49 20.99
N ALA A 563 2.34 23.62 19.70
CA ALA A 563 1.05 23.17 19.16
C ALA A 563 0.79 21.67 19.37
N ALA A 564 1.81 20.82 19.21
CA ALA A 564 1.71 19.39 19.47
C ALA A 564 1.48 19.09 20.95
N LYS A 565 2.12 19.83 21.85
CA LYS A 565 1.95 19.69 23.30
C LYS A 565 0.51 20.03 23.70
N VAL A 566 0.01 21.19 23.28
CA VAL A 566 -1.38 21.62 23.57
C VAL A 566 -2.41 20.64 22.98
N SER A 567 -2.23 20.24 21.72
CA SER A 567 -3.14 19.29 21.05
C SER A 567 -3.12 17.89 21.69
N SER A 568 -1.99 17.49 22.30
CA SER A 568 -1.87 16.19 22.97
C SER A 568 -2.46 16.19 24.38
N ILE A 569 -2.35 17.33 25.09
CA ILE A 569 -2.98 17.51 26.41
C ILE A 569 -4.49 17.41 26.29
N ASP A 570 -5.07 17.94 25.21
CA ASP A 570 -6.52 18.04 25.07
C ASP A 570 -7.20 16.87 24.35
N ASN A 571 -6.44 15.92 23.81
CA ASN A 571 -6.97 14.58 23.48
C ASN A 571 -7.51 13.84 24.73
N SER A 572 -7.38 14.42 25.92
CA SER A 572 -7.94 13.95 27.19
C SER A 572 -9.39 14.34 27.44
N VAL A 573 -10.11 14.92 26.46
CA VAL A 573 -11.54 15.30 26.53
C VAL A 573 -12.47 14.14 26.97
N ALA A 574 -11.99 12.91 27.02
CA ALA A 574 -12.58 11.88 27.86
C ALA A 574 -11.55 11.31 28.84
N LEU A 575 -11.71 11.62 30.13
CA LEU A 575 -10.96 10.99 31.22
C LEU A 575 -10.93 9.45 31.09
N HIS A 576 -12.03 8.85 30.59
CA HIS A 576 -12.15 7.41 30.39
C HIS A 576 -11.35 6.89 29.18
N LEU A 577 -11.24 7.65 28.09
CA LEU A 577 -10.39 7.28 26.94
C LEU A 577 -8.91 7.26 27.32
N TYR A 578 -8.50 8.20 28.19
CA TYR A 578 -7.15 8.29 28.72
C TYR A 578 -6.79 7.09 29.61
N GLN A 579 -7.75 6.56 30.39
CA GLN A 579 -7.56 5.37 31.22
C GLN A 579 -7.34 4.11 30.38
N VAL A 580 -8.15 3.86 29.34
CA VAL A 580 -7.96 2.72 28.43
C VAL A 580 -6.61 2.81 27.70
N LYS A 581 -6.25 4.02 27.24
CA LYS A 581 -4.98 4.26 26.52
C LYS A 581 -3.74 4.09 27.41
N LYS A 582 -3.84 4.30 28.72
CA LYS A 582 -2.75 4.07 29.68
C LYS A 582 -2.67 2.63 30.18
N LEU A 583 -3.82 1.97 30.31
CA LEU A 583 -3.89 0.62 30.87
C LEU A 583 -3.21 -0.41 29.95
N VAL A 584 -3.42 -0.33 28.63
CA VAL A 584 -2.83 -1.31 27.69
C VAL A 584 -1.29 -1.25 27.68
N PRO A 585 -0.64 -0.09 27.53
CA PRO A 585 0.83 -0.01 27.62
C PRO A 585 1.37 -0.42 28.99
N TYR A 586 0.63 -0.16 30.08
CA TYR A 586 1.03 -0.58 31.43
C TYR A 586 1.00 -2.12 31.57
N ILE A 587 -0.04 -2.77 31.05
CA ILE A 587 -0.10 -4.24 30.99
C ILE A 587 1.00 -4.80 30.07
N GLU A 588 1.27 -4.18 28.92
CA GLU A 588 2.37 -4.59 28.03
C GLU A 588 3.74 -4.50 28.72
N GLN A 589 3.98 -3.44 29.52
CA GLN A 589 5.19 -3.31 30.34
C GLN A 589 5.30 -4.41 31.40
N LEU A 590 4.19 -4.82 32.00
CA LEU A 590 4.17 -5.92 32.98
C LEU A 590 4.36 -7.31 32.33
N LEU A 591 3.98 -7.47 31.07
CA LEU A 591 4.10 -8.73 30.32
C LEU A 591 5.46 -8.92 29.62
N HIS A 592 6.29 -7.87 29.56
CA HIS A 592 7.65 -7.93 29.05
C HIS A 592 8.66 -7.94 30.23
N PRO A 593 9.11 -9.12 30.71
CA PRO A 593 10.24 -9.20 31.63
C PRO A 593 11.57 -8.79 30.98
#